data_AF-A0A533Q6F6-F1
#
_entry.id   AF-A0A533Q6F6-F1
#
_cell.length_a   1.000
_cell.length_b   1.000
_cell.length_c   1.000
_cell.angle_alpha   90.00
_cell.angle_beta   90.00
_cell.angle_gamma   90.00
#
_symmetry.space_group_name_H-M   'P 1'
#
loop_
_entity.id
_entity.type
_entity.pdbx_description
1 polymer ?
#
loop_
_entity_poly.entity_id
_entity_poly.type
_entity_poly.pdbx_seq_one_letter_code
_entity_poly.pdbx_strand_id
1 'polypeptide(L)'
;MADIVKKAMNERLLHLQQIGDLLIRKIRETPGFFDAQDLEDALSGLDGFTPEMIGKDSSVGIHKSTVSRLRNVTLLLPKFGKVSLDRVFEITKKAHHYRIRDIIAKEDQQSPCTQEQIAEQIGISREMVGTILEELGIPTKIGQRREAYRKGEAEWLR
;
A
#
# COMPACT_ATOMS: atom_id res chain seq x y z
N MET A 1 23.14 -31.51 -5.25
CA MET A 1 23.32 -30.07 -4.95
C MET A 1 22.79 -29.19 -6.07
N ALA A 2 23.09 -29.49 -7.35
CA ALA A 2 22.56 -28.77 -8.51
C ALA A 2 21.01 -28.76 -8.58
N ASP A 3 20.35 -29.88 -8.27
CA ASP A 3 18.87 -29.97 -8.34
C ASP A 3 18.15 -29.12 -7.28
N ILE A 4 18.75 -28.97 -6.10
CA ILE A 4 18.20 -28.14 -5.01
C ILE A 4 18.27 -26.66 -5.41
N VAL A 5 19.41 -26.23 -5.96
CA VAL A 5 19.60 -24.86 -6.45
C VAL A 5 18.64 -24.58 -7.60
N LYS A 6 18.50 -25.50 -8.55
CA LYS A 6 17.55 -25.37 -9.67
C LYS A 6 16.11 -25.25 -9.18
N LYS A 7 15.71 -26.06 -8.21
CA LYS A 7 14.37 -25.98 -7.59
C LYS A 7 14.14 -24.63 -6.93
N ALA A 8 15.08 -24.15 -6.12
CA ALA A 8 14.99 -22.84 -5.45
C ALA A 8 14.94 -21.68 -6.45
N MET A 9 15.68 -21.75 -7.55
CA MET A 9 15.62 -20.76 -8.63
C MET A 9 14.26 -20.75 -9.33
N ASN A 10 13.69 -21.93 -9.61
CA ASN A 10 12.36 -22.04 -10.20
C ASN A 10 11.26 -21.51 -9.27
N GLU A 11 11.32 -21.81 -7.98
CA GLU A 11 10.39 -21.25 -6.97
C GLU A 11 10.51 -19.73 -6.90
N ARG A 12 11.74 -19.20 -6.92
CA ARG A 12 11.96 -17.75 -6.99
C ARG A 12 11.36 -17.13 -8.25
N LEU A 13 11.54 -17.75 -9.41
CA LEU A 13 10.96 -17.27 -10.67
C LEU A 13 9.43 -17.29 -10.63
N LEU A 14 8.82 -18.34 -10.08
CA LEU A 14 7.37 -18.43 -9.90
C LEU A 14 6.85 -17.29 -9.02
N HIS A 15 7.49 -17.04 -7.87
CA HIS A 15 7.11 -15.93 -7.00
C HIS A 15 7.20 -14.57 -7.70
N LEU A 16 8.24 -14.36 -8.52
CA LEU A 16 8.39 -13.12 -9.29
C LEU A 16 7.31 -12.97 -10.36
N GLN A 17 6.94 -14.06 -11.03
CA GLN A 17 5.84 -14.07 -12.00
C GLN A 17 4.52 -13.72 -11.32
N GLN A 18 4.19 -14.34 -10.19
CA GLN A 18 2.96 -14.06 -9.45
C GLN A 18 2.86 -12.60 -8.98
N ILE A 19 3.96 -12.03 -8.48
CA ILE A 19 4.02 -10.61 -8.10
C ILE A 19 3.86 -9.71 -9.34
N GLY A 20 4.51 -10.07 -10.45
CA GLY A 20 4.41 -9.34 -11.71
C GLY A 20 2.98 -9.37 -12.28
N ASP A 21 2.31 -10.51 -12.25
CA ASP A 21 0.94 -10.68 -12.72
C ASP A 21 -0.04 -9.87 -11.86
N LEU A 22 0.15 -9.84 -10.54
CA LEU A 22 -0.64 -8.98 -9.65
C LEU A 22 -0.41 -7.50 -9.97
N LEU A 23 0.85 -7.09 -10.19
CA LEU A 23 1.16 -5.70 -10.55
C LEU A 23 0.48 -5.30 -11.86
N ILE A 24 0.55 -6.15 -12.89
CA ILE A 24 -0.09 -5.91 -14.20
C ILE A 24 -1.60 -5.79 -14.02
N ARG A 25 -2.21 -6.66 -13.21
CA ARG A 25 -3.64 -6.61 -12.91
C ARG A 25 -4.02 -5.26 -12.28
N LYS A 26 -3.28 -4.84 -11.25
CA LYS A 26 -3.49 -3.55 -10.58
C LYS A 26 -3.31 -2.36 -11.53
N ILE A 27 -2.28 -2.38 -12.38
CA ILE A 27 -2.07 -1.35 -13.41
C ILE A 27 -3.26 -1.26 -14.37
N ARG A 28 -3.86 -2.40 -14.76
CA ARG A 28 -5.05 -2.42 -15.64
C ARG A 28 -6.31 -1.92 -14.93
N GLU A 29 -6.41 -2.16 -13.63
CA GLU A 29 -7.51 -1.70 -12.78
C GLU A 29 -7.40 -0.20 -12.44
N THR A 30 -6.21 0.40 -12.54
CA THR A 30 -5.98 1.84 -12.32
C THR A 30 -6.18 2.62 -13.63
N PRO A 31 -7.29 3.39 -13.78
CA PRO A 31 -7.54 4.18 -14.97
C PRO A 31 -6.47 5.27 -15.15
N GLY A 32 -6.02 5.48 -16.39
CA GLY A 32 -5.04 6.53 -16.68
C GLY A 32 -3.64 6.30 -16.12
N PHE A 33 -3.29 5.07 -15.68
CA PHE A 33 -1.96 4.78 -15.13
C PHE A 33 -0.82 5.24 -16.05
N PHE A 34 -0.95 5.01 -17.36
CA PHE A 34 0.05 5.46 -18.35
C PHE A 34 -0.21 6.89 -18.86
N ASP A 35 -1.29 7.53 -18.46
CA ASP A 35 -1.58 8.94 -18.78
C ASP A 35 -1.03 9.90 -17.71
N ALA A 36 -0.83 9.40 -16.48
CA ALA A 36 -0.24 10.12 -15.34
C ALA A 36 1.05 10.89 -15.70
N GLN A 37 1.24 12.06 -15.09
CA GLN A 37 2.32 12.98 -15.46
C GLN A 37 3.71 12.39 -15.17
N ASP A 38 3.84 11.70 -14.05
CA ASP A 38 5.06 11.03 -13.61
C ASP A 38 4.78 9.67 -12.97
N LEU A 39 5.85 8.98 -12.57
CA LEU A 39 5.77 7.64 -11.97
C LEU A 39 5.07 7.69 -10.60
N GLU A 40 5.34 8.71 -9.82
CA GLU A 40 4.79 8.91 -8.49
C GLU A 40 3.26 9.04 -8.54
N ASP A 41 2.73 9.85 -9.45
CA ASP A 41 1.30 10.02 -9.71
C ASP A 41 0.67 8.68 -10.15
N ALA A 42 1.27 8.00 -11.13
CA ALA A 42 0.81 6.70 -11.61
C ALA A 42 0.72 5.65 -10.50
N LEU A 43 1.81 5.48 -9.75
CA LEU A 43 1.90 4.48 -8.68
C LEU A 43 1.07 4.86 -7.46
N SER A 44 0.79 6.14 -7.22
CA SER A 44 -0.14 6.56 -6.17
C SER A 44 -1.55 6.01 -6.41
N GLY A 45 -1.94 5.83 -7.68
CA GLY A 45 -3.18 5.19 -8.10
C GLY A 45 -3.21 3.67 -7.93
N LEU A 46 -2.05 3.02 -7.72
CA LEU A 46 -1.98 1.58 -7.48
C LEU A 46 -2.33 1.27 -6.03
N ASP A 47 -3.62 1.03 -5.81
CA ASP A 47 -4.11 0.76 -4.48
C ASP A 47 -3.58 -0.56 -3.91
N GLY A 48 -2.86 -0.44 -2.79
CA GLY A 48 -2.56 -1.55 -1.89
C GLY A 48 -1.47 -2.47 -2.42
N PHE A 49 -0.63 -2.00 -3.34
CA PHE A 49 0.51 -2.80 -3.80
C PHE A 49 1.69 -2.64 -2.82
N THR A 50 1.58 -3.26 -1.64
CA THR A 50 2.63 -3.32 -0.60
C THR A 50 2.95 -4.77 -0.20
N PRO A 51 4.11 -5.06 0.42
CA PRO A 51 4.45 -6.42 0.83
C PRO A 51 3.41 -7.09 1.75
N GLU A 52 2.79 -6.30 2.64
CA GLU A 52 1.77 -6.77 3.57
C GLU A 52 0.51 -7.23 2.83
N MET A 53 0.10 -6.48 1.81
CA MET A 53 -1.08 -6.80 1.00
C MET A 53 -0.84 -8.00 0.11
N ILE A 54 0.29 -8.04 -0.60
CA ILE A 54 0.67 -9.18 -1.43
C ILE A 54 0.75 -10.45 -0.56
N GLY A 55 1.26 -10.33 0.67
CA GLY A 55 1.33 -11.43 1.61
C GLY A 55 -0.01 -11.95 2.14
N LYS A 56 -1.07 -11.14 2.06
CA LYS A 56 -2.45 -11.49 2.43
C LYS A 56 -3.30 -11.88 1.22
N ASP A 57 -2.85 -11.55 0.00
CA ASP A 57 -3.54 -11.87 -1.23
C ASP A 57 -3.46 -13.38 -1.50
N SER A 58 -4.60 -14.04 -1.33
CA SER A 58 -4.74 -15.48 -1.53
C SER A 58 -4.48 -15.93 -2.97
N SER A 59 -4.55 -15.01 -3.96
CA SER A 59 -4.22 -15.30 -5.35
C SER A 59 -2.71 -15.39 -5.61
N VAL A 60 -1.88 -14.85 -4.71
CA VAL A 60 -0.42 -14.88 -4.82
C VAL A 60 0.17 -16.04 -4.03
N GLY A 61 -0.35 -16.32 -2.83
CA GLY A 61 0.08 -17.46 -2.02
C GLY A 61 1.52 -17.35 -1.50
N ILE A 62 2.10 -16.15 -1.47
CA ILE A 62 3.48 -15.88 -1.04
C ILE A 62 3.47 -15.24 0.34
N HIS A 63 4.22 -15.78 1.30
CA HIS A 63 4.34 -15.16 2.61
C HIS A 63 5.04 -13.79 2.55
N LYS A 64 4.61 -12.82 3.38
CA LYS A 64 5.13 -11.43 3.36
C LYS A 64 6.67 -11.32 3.42
N SER A 65 7.31 -12.22 4.19
CA SER A 65 8.76 -12.23 4.34
C SER A 65 9.49 -12.61 3.06
N THR A 66 8.86 -13.41 2.21
CA THR A 66 9.38 -13.78 0.88
C THR A 66 9.22 -12.61 -0.09
N VAL A 67 8.07 -11.92 -0.11
CA VAL A 67 7.88 -10.69 -0.88
C VAL A 67 8.93 -9.64 -0.50
N SER A 68 9.15 -9.48 0.80
CA SER A 68 10.21 -8.65 1.39
C SER A 68 11.64 -9.09 1.04
N ARG A 69 11.88 -10.27 0.48
CA ARG A 69 13.22 -10.65 -0.02
C ARG A 69 13.37 -10.42 -1.51
N LEU A 70 12.26 -10.18 -2.21
CA LEU A 70 12.21 -9.94 -3.66
C LEU A 70 12.19 -8.45 -4.02
N ARG A 71 12.21 -7.53 -3.04
CA ARG A 71 12.15 -6.07 -3.26
C ARG A 71 13.25 -5.51 -4.18
N ASN A 72 14.42 -6.15 -4.23
CA ASN A 72 15.56 -5.71 -5.05
C ASN A 72 15.42 -6.06 -6.55
N VAL A 73 14.22 -6.41 -7.01
CA VAL A 73 13.95 -6.71 -8.42
C VAL A 73 13.68 -5.41 -9.16
N THR A 74 14.22 -5.31 -10.38
CA THR A 74 13.92 -4.20 -11.29
C THR A 74 12.83 -4.63 -12.26
N LEU A 75 11.80 -3.81 -12.36
CA LEU A 75 10.69 -3.90 -13.30
C LEU A 75 10.97 -2.98 -14.49
N LEU A 76 10.49 -3.35 -15.66
CA LEU A 76 10.50 -2.51 -16.85
C LEU A 76 9.06 -2.06 -17.14
N LEU A 77 8.79 -0.77 -16.90
CA LEU A 77 7.50 -0.16 -17.18
C LEU A 77 7.58 0.62 -18.50
N PRO A 78 6.64 0.42 -19.46
CA PRO A 78 6.72 0.98 -20.80
C PRO A 78 6.97 2.50 -20.88
N LYS A 79 6.32 3.30 -20.01
CA LYS A 79 6.48 4.77 -19.96
C LYS A 79 7.59 5.23 -19.02
N PHE A 80 7.77 4.53 -17.90
CA PHE A 80 8.59 5.00 -16.78
C PHE A 80 9.98 4.34 -16.72
N GLY A 81 10.28 3.40 -17.63
CA GLY A 81 11.56 2.72 -17.71
C GLY A 81 11.79 1.74 -16.57
N LYS A 82 13.04 1.70 -16.08
CA LYS A 82 13.46 0.79 -15.01
C LYS A 82 13.01 1.31 -13.65
N VAL A 83 12.20 0.54 -12.95
CA VAL A 83 11.69 0.88 -11.60
C VAL A 83 11.94 -0.30 -10.67
N SER A 84 12.53 -0.07 -9.49
CA SER A 84 12.67 -1.15 -8.50
C SER A 84 11.32 -1.46 -7.85
N LEU A 85 11.08 -2.74 -7.55
CA LEU A 85 9.89 -3.17 -6.83
C LEU A 85 9.80 -2.51 -5.44
N ASP A 86 10.94 -2.29 -4.79
CA ASP A 86 11.02 -1.54 -3.54
C ASP A 86 10.49 -0.10 -3.68
N ARG A 87 10.88 0.61 -4.77
CA ARG A 87 10.37 1.96 -5.04
C ARG A 87 8.87 1.97 -5.30
N VAL A 88 8.35 0.92 -5.96
CA VAL A 88 6.90 0.76 -6.11
C VAL A 88 6.22 0.67 -4.74
N PHE A 89 6.72 -0.18 -3.84
CA PHE A 89 6.18 -0.33 -2.49
C PHE A 89 6.25 0.94 -1.65
N GLU A 90 7.33 1.70 -1.76
CA GLU A 90 7.48 2.98 -1.05
C GLU A 90 6.45 4.01 -1.51
N ILE A 91 6.26 4.16 -2.82
CA ILE A 91 5.35 5.15 -3.38
C ILE A 91 3.90 4.80 -3.04
N THR A 92 3.50 3.53 -3.21
CA THR A 92 2.14 3.08 -2.90
C THR A 92 1.84 3.19 -1.42
N LYS A 93 2.80 2.84 -0.54
CA LYS A 93 2.65 3.03 0.92
C LYS A 93 2.48 4.50 1.28
N LYS A 94 3.33 5.39 0.73
CA LYS A 94 3.27 6.83 1.00
C LYS A 94 1.95 7.44 0.54
N ALA A 95 1.45 7.06 -0.64
CA ALA A 95 0.17 7.54 -1.16
C ALA A 95 -0.98 7.32 -0.16
N HIS A 96 -1.02 6.14 0.47
CA HIS A 96 -2.04 5.83 1.49
C HIS A 96 -1.89 6.66 2.76
N HIS A 97 -0.66 6.96 3.19
CA HIS A 97 -0.42 7.85 4.33
C HIS A 97 -0.95 9.26 4.05
N TYR A 98 -0.67 9.79 2.85
CA TYR A 98 -1.16 11.11 2.45
C TYR A 98 -2.68 11.15 2.36
N ARG A 99 -3.32 10.15 1.75
CA ARG A 99 -4.78 10.08 1.64
C ARG A 99 -5.46 9.98 3.00
N ILE A 100 -4.96 9.13 3.90
CA ILE A 100 -5.50 9.04 5.27
C ILE A 100 -5.33 10.38 5.99
N ARG A 101 -4.15 11.02 5.90
CA ARG A 101 -3.95 12.35 6.49
C ARG A 101 -4.92 13.39 5.94
N ASP A 102 -5.15 13.42 4.63
CA ASP A 102 -6.07 14.37 4.00
C ASP A 102 -7.52 14.17 4.47
N ILE A 103 -7.97 12.91 4.61
CA ILE A 103 -9.28 12.59 5.18
C ILE A 103 -9.35 13.04 6.65
N ILE A 104 -8.36 12.70 7.47
CA ILE A 104 -8.35 13.08 8.88
C ILE A 104 -8.28 14.60 9.06
N ALA A 105 -7.56 15.32 8.20
CA ALA A 105 -7.50 16.79 8.25
C ALA A 105 -8.84 17.46 7.94
N LYS A 106 -9.70 16.80 7.15
CA LYS A 106 -11.02 17.28 6.74
C LYS A 106 -12.18 16.63 7.52
N GLU A 107 -11.89 15.69 8.43
CA GLU A 107 -12.93 14.97 9.15
C GLU A 107 -13.67 15.89 10.13
N ASP A 108 -14.96 15.65 10.33
CA ASP A 108 -15.73 16.34 11.36
C ASP A 108 -15.21 15.93 12.75
N GLN A 109 -14.67 16.91 13.50
CA GLN A 109 -14.13 16.67 14.84
C GLN A 109 -15.19 16.20 15.85
N GLN A 110 -16.47 16.55 15.64
CA GLN A 110 -17.58 16.06 16.47
C GLN A 110 -17.99 14.64 16.06
N SER A 111 -17.84 14.29 14.79
CA SER A 111 -18.13 12.97 14.25
C SER A 111 -16.99 12.40 13.37
N PRO A 112 -15.86 11.98 13.97
CA PRO A 112 -14.71 11.47 13.23
C PRO A 112 -15.04 10.21 12.43
N CYS A 113 -14.36 10.02 11.29
CA CYS A 113 -14.62 8.93 10.36
C CYS A 113 -14.22 7.56 10.95
N THR A 114 -15.04 6.51 10.78
CA THR A 114 -14.64 5.15 11.17
C THR A 114 -13.50 4.64 10.28
N GLN A 115 -12.79 3.62 10.73
CA GLN A 115 -11.78 2.97 9.89
C GLN A 115 -12.42 2.41 8.61
N GLU A 116 -13.64 1.89 8.72
CA GLU A 116 -14.45 1.40 7.60
C GLU A 116 -14.76 2.52 6.60
N GLN A 117 -15.15 3.72 7.07
CA GLN A 117 -15.43 4.86 6.20
C GLN A 117 -14.17 5.36 5.48
N ILE A 118 -13.03 5.42 6.19
CA ILE A 118 -11.75 5.78 5.59
C ILE A 118 -11.32 4.73 4.55
N ALA A 119 -11.51 3.45 4.88
CA ALA A 119 -11.21 2.32 4.00
C ALA A 119 -12.04 2.40 2.71
N GLU A 120 -13.35 2.62 2.81
CA GLU A 120 -14.25 2.78 1.66
C GLU A 120 -13.87 3.98 0.78
N GLN A 121 -13.46 5.11 1.37
CA GLN A 121 -13.05 6.28 0.61
C GLN A 121 -11.73 6.09 -0.16
N ILE A 122 -10.79 5.32 0.39
CA ILE A 122 -9.45 5.14 -0.19
C ILE A 122 -9.35 3.86 -1.04
N GLY A 123 -10.21 2.87 -0.81
CA GLY A 123 -10.18 1.56 -1.48
C GLY A 123 -9.38 0.47 -0.76
N ILE A 124 -8.83 0.77 0.43
CA ILE A 124 -8.00 -0.17 1.20
C ILE A 124 -8.79 -0.95 2.25
N SER A 125 -8.19 -2.01 2.79
CA SER A 125 -8.80 -2.74 3.91
C SER A 125 -8.82 -1.91 5.20
N ARG A 126 -9.84 -2.15 6.04
CA ARG A 126 -9.97 -1.53 7.36
C ARG A 126 -8.74 -1.76 8.24
N GLU A 127 -8.14 -2.96 8.18
CA GLU A 127 -6.93 -3.28 8.94
C GLU A 127 -5.75 -2.43 8.50
N MET A 128 -5.63 -2.15 7.19
CA MET A 128 -4.58 -1.27 6.65
C MET A 128 -4.75 0.16 7.16
N VAL A 129 -5.98 0.68 7.17
CA VAL A 129 -6.27 1.97 7.79
C VAL A 129 -5.80 1.97 9.24
N GLY A 130 -6.10 0.92 10.00
CA GLY A 130 -5.64 0.77 11.38
C GLY A 130 -4.12 0.84 11.52
N THR A 131 -3.39 0.06 10.73
CA THR A 131 -1.92 0.06 10.72
C THR A 131 -1.37 1.44 10.38
N ILE A 132 -1.91 2.12 9.36
CA ILE A 132 -1.40 3.44 8.96
C ILE A 132 -1.73 4.50 10.02
N LEU A 133 -2.93 4.47 10.62
CA LEU A 133 -3.26 5.37 11.72
C LEU A 133 -2.29 5.21 12.90
N GLU A 134 -1.93 3.96 13.26
CA GLU A 134 -0.92 3.68 14.27
C GLU A 134 0.46 4.21 13.88
N GLU A 135 0.91 3.99 12.64
CA GLU A 135 2.18 4.52 12.11
C GLU A 135 2.21 6.06 12.11
N LEU A 136 1.05 6.70 11.93
CA LEU A 136 0.89 8.16 11.94
C LEU A 136 0.70 8.75 13.35
N GLY A 137 0.61 7.92 14.40
CA GLY A 137 0.34 8.37 15.77
C GLY A 137 -1.11 8.86 15.97
N ILE A 138 -2.03 8.46 15.10
CA ILE A 138 -3.45 8.86 15.15
C ILE A 138 -4.26 7.76 15.86
N PRO A 139 -5.08 8.09 16.87
CA PRO A 139 -5.88 7.09 17.55
C PRO A 139 -6.86 6.38 16.61
N THR A 140 -6.86 5.04 16.64
CA THR A 140 -7.73 4.20 15.82
C THR A 140 -9.19 4.25 16.27
N LYS A 141 -9.43 4.43 17.58
CA LYS A 141 -10.77 4.51 18.16
C LYS A 141 -11.32 5.93 18.09
N ILE A 142 -12.54 6.06 17.56
CA ILE A 142 -13.25 7.34 17.43
C ILE A 142 -13.37 8.07 18.77
N GLY A 143 -13.69 7.37 19.86
CA GLY A 143 -13.81 7.99 21.18
C GLY A 143 -12.53 8.69 21.65
N GLN A 144 -11.37 8.09 21.37
CA GLN A 144 -10.06 8.66 21.71
C GLN A 144 -9.75 9.88 20.84
N ARG A 145 -10.07 9.82 19.53
CA ARG A 145 -9.91 10.99 18.64
C ARG A 145 -10.81 12.15 19.05
N ARG A 146 -12.09 11.90 19.35
CA ARG A 146 -13.03 12.92 19.85
C ARG A 146 -12.51 13.57 21.13
N GLU A 147 -11.99 12.78 22.06
CA GLU A 147 -11.45 13.31 23.31
C GLU A 147 -10.22 14.19 23.06
N ALA A 148 -9.31 13.77 22.19
CA ALA A 148 -8.13 14.54 21.81
C ALA A 148 -8.49 15.85 21.08
N TYR A 149 -9.49 15.83 20.18
CA TYR A 149 -10.02 17.05 19.56
C TYR A 149 -10.57 18.01 20.61
N ARG A 150 -11.40 17.53 21.54
CA ARG A 150 -11.96 18.35 22.62
C ARG A 150 -10.89 18.97 23.52
N LYS A 151 -9.79 18.27 23.78
CA LYS A 151 -8.68 18.76 24.62
C LYS A 151 -7.66 19.63 23.86
N GLY A 152 -7.76 19.73 22.52
CA GLY A 152 -6.75 20.40 21.70
C GLY A 152 -5.41 19.63 21.62
N GLU A 153 -5.44 18.33 21.91
CA GLU A 153 -4.29 17.41 21.96
C GLU A 153 -4.12 16.62 20.64
N ALA A 154 -4.84 16.99 19.58
CA ALA A 154 -4.73 16.37 18.27
C ALA A 154 -3.46 16.84 17.54
N GLU A 155 -2.29 16.38 18.01
CA GLU A 155 -0.98 16.74 17.46
C GLU A 155 -0.82 16.34 15.98
N TRP A 156 -1.57 15.33 15.52
CA TRP A 156 -1.58 14.88 14.13
C TRP A 156 -2.26 15.85 13.16
N LEU A 157 -2.92 16.90 13.65
CA LEU A 157 -3.47 17.99 12.83
C LEU A 157 -2.51 19.19 12.69
N ARG A 158 -1.35 19.16 13.35
CA ARG A 158 -0.36 20.26 13.32
C ARG A 158 0.64 20.14 12.17
#